data_AF-A0A952K2V4-F1
#
_entry.id   AF-A0A952K2V4-F1
#
_cell.length_a   1.000
_cell.length_b   1.000
_cell.length_c   1.000
_cell.angle_alpha   90.00
_cell.angle_beta   90.00
_cell.angle_gamma   90.00
#
_symmetry.space_group_name_H-M   'P 1'
#
loop_
_entity.id
_entity.type
_entity.pdbx_description
1 polymer ?
#
loop_
_entity_poly.entity_id
_entity_poly.type
_entity_poly.pdbx_seq_one_letter_code
_entity_poly.pdbx_strand_id
1 'polypeptide(L)' 'MITGAHVIVYSRDADADRAFFRDVLEYPHVDAGGGWLIFKLPPGEVAVHPAEGAPSHELYLMCDDVNATVEQL' A
#
# COMPACT_ATOMS: atom_id res chain seq x y z
N MET A 1 14.34 0.05 13.64
CA MET A 1 13.26 1.01 14.00
C MET A 1 12.28 1.10 12.84
N ILE A 2 10.98 1.23 13.10
CA ILE A 2 9.94 1.31 12.04
C ILE A 2 9.95 2.70 11.39
N THR A 3 10.02 2.76 10.07
CA THR A 3 10.14 3.99 9.27
C THR A 3 8.88 4.32 8.46
N GLY A 4 7.98 3.35 8.28
CA GLY A 4 6.72 3.55 7.57
C GLY A 4 5.84 2.31 7.57
N ALA A 5 4.86 2.29 6.66
CA ALA A 5 3.98 1.17 6.47
C ALA A 5 3.57 1.00 5.01
N HIS A 6 3.53 -0.23 4.54
CA HIS A 6 2.82 -0.61 3.32
C HIS A 6 1.44 -1.14 3.74
N VAL A 7 0.39 -0.49 3.24
CA VAL A 7 -1.00 -0.86 3.55
C VAL A 7 -1.67 -1.38 2.30
N ILE A 8 -2.39 -2.48 2.42
CA ILE A 8 -3.25 -2.98 1.34
C ILE A 8 -4.70 -2.78 1.75
N VAL A 9 -5.45 -2.07 0.91
CA VAL A 9 -6.91 -1.95 1.01
C VAL A 9 -7.54 -2.99 0.10
N TYR A 10 -8.32 -3.92 0.64
CA TYR A 10 -9.12 -4.83 -0.17
C TYR A 10 -10.48 -4.20 -0.48
N SER A 11 -10.66 -3.82 -1.75
CA SER A 11 -11.82 -3.11 -2.24
C SER A 11 -12.73 -3.98 -3.10
N ARG A 12 -14.03 -3.70 -3.03
CA ARG A 12 -15.03 -4.30 -3.95
C ARG A 12 -14.94 -3.74 -5.37
N ASP A 13 -14.30 -2.57 -5.54
CA ASP A 13 -14.05 -1.94 -6.82
C ASP A 13 -12.64 -1.34 -6.82
N ALA A 14 -11.65 -2.22 -6.92
CA ALA A 14 -10.24 -1.82 -6.87
C ALA A 14 -9.84 -0.91 -8.05
N ASP A 15 -10.50 -1.01 -9.19
CA ASP A 15 -10.21 -0.14 -10.35
C ASP A 15 -10.67 1.29 -10.09
N ALA A 16 -11.88 1.48 -9.57
CA ALA A 16 -12.39 2.79 -9.21
C ALA A 16 -11.54 3.45 -8.10
N ASP A 17 -11.15 2.69 -7.09
CA ASP A 17 -10.35 3.23 -5.99
C ASP A 17 -8.93 3.58 -6.45
N ARG A 18 -8.28 2.74 -7.28
CA ARG A 18 -7.00 3.10 -7.91
C ARG A 18 -7.12 4.35 -8.76
N ALA A 19 -8.21 4.50 -9.52
CA ALA A 19 -8.46 5.71 -10.29
C ALA A 19 -8.66 6.93 -9.39
N PHE A 20 -9.31 6.80 -8.24
CA PHE A 20 -9.44 7.88 -7.27
C PHE A 20 -8.07 8.35 -6.74
N PHE A 21 -7.20 7.43 -6.31
CA PHE A 21 -5.84 7.79 -5.86
C PHE A 21 -5.00 8.44 -6.97
N ARG A 22 -5.13 7.95 -8.21
CA ARG A 22 -4.36 8.44 -9.36
C ARG A 22 -4.87 9.77 -9.91
N ASP A 23 -6.18 9.88 -10.16
CA ASP A 23 -6.76 10.94 -10.98
C ASP A 23 -7.36 12.06 -10.12
N VAL A 24 -7.77 11.75 -8.88
CA VAL A 24 -8.40 12.72 -7.97
C VAL A 24 -7.42 13.21 -6.92
N LEU A 25 -6.71 12.29 -6.25
CA LEU A 25 -5.69 12.66 -5.27
C LEU A 25 -4.34 12.99 -5.90
N GLU A 26 -4.12 12.59 -7.15
CA GLU A 26 -2.88 12.82 -7.90
C GLU A 26 -1.62 12.32 -7.16
N TYR A 27 -1.74 11.21 -6.42
CA TYR A 27 -0.61 10.67 -5.68
C TYR A 27 0.45 10.07 -6.62
N PRO A 28 1.74 10.35 -6.38
CA PRO A 28 2.82 9.68 -7.08
C PRO A 28 2.70 8.17 -6.88
N HIS A 29 2.92 7.40 -7.94
CA HIS A 29 2.78 5.96 -7.89
C HIS A 29 3.75 5.25 -8.82
N VAL A 30 3.97 3.97 -8.54
CA VAL A 30 4.64 3.03 -9.43
C VAL A 30 3.65 1.96 -9.87
N ASP A 31 3.84 1.39 -11.06
CA ASP A 31 3.11 0.20 -11.51
C ASP A 31 4.00 -1.02 -11.27
N ALA A 32 3.58 -1.92 -10.39
CA ALA A 32 4.24 -3.20 -10.12
C ALA A 32 4.03 -4.24 -11.24
N GLY A 33 3.38 -3.83 -12.34
CA GLY A 33 3.05 -4.62 -13.52
C GLY A 33 1.54 -4.84 -13.62
N GLY A 34 0.99 -4.85 -14.83
CA GLY A 34 -0.42 -5.22 -15.06
C GLY A 34 -1.44 -4.30 -14.39
N GLY A 35 -1.09 -3.05 -14.07
CA GLY A 35 -1.98 -2.09 -13.42
C GLY A 35 -2.01 -2.20 -11.90
N TRP A 36 -1.09 -2.94 -11.28
CA TRP A 36 -0.94 -3.02 -9.83
C TRP A 36 -0.21 -1.78 -9.30
N LEU A 37 -0.98 -0.70 -9.13
CA LEU A 37 -0.45 0.60 -8.69
C LEU A 37 -0.17 0.62 -7.18
N ILE A 38 0.99 1.17 -6.80
CA ILE A 38 1.38 1.46 -5.41
C ILE A 38 1.57 2.96 -5.28
N PHE A 39 0.79 3.59 -4.40
CA PHE A 39 0.76 5.04 -4.22
C PHE A 39 1.62 5.47 -3.03
N LYS A 40 2.38 6.56 -3.21
CA LYS A 40 3.24 7.14 -2.18
C LYS A 40 2.41 7.84 -1.10
N LEU A 41 2.73 7.56 0.18
CA LEU A 41 2.27 8.29 1.36
C LEU A 41 3.47 8.84 2.15
N PRO A 42 3.30 9.83 3.04
CA PRO A 42 4.31 10.16 4.05
C PRO A 42 4.07 9.34 5.34
N PRO A 43 5.01 8.53 5.86
CA PRO A 43 6.22 7.97 5.23
C PRO A 43 6.01 6.59 4.56
N GLY A 44 4.76 6.19 4.31
CA GLY A 44 4.42 4.85 3.82
C GLY A 44 4.01 4.77 2.35
N GLU A 45 3.26 3.73 2.03
CA GLU A 45 2.66 3.52 0.73
C GLU A 45 1.36 2.71 0.86
N VAL A 46 0.50 2.82 -0.15
CA VAL A 46 -0.78 2.11 -0.18
C VAL A 46 -1.01 1.44 -1.53
N ALA A 47 -1.47 0.21 -1.48
CA ALA A 47 -1.98 -0.55 -2.63
C ALA A 47 -3.47 -0.85 -2.44
N VAL A 48 -4.16 -1.11 -3.55
CA VAL A 48 -5.57 -1.50 -3.54
C VAL A 48 -5.71 -2.82 -4.28
N HIS A 49 -6.21 -3.83 -3.58
CA HIS A 49 -6.46 -5.17 -4.10
C HIS A 49 -7.96 -5.43 -4.24
N PRO A 50 -8.40 -6.26 -5.20
CA PRO A 50 -9.79 -6.71 -5.24
C PRO A 50 -10.07 -7.61 -4.03
N ALA A 51 -11.20 -7.37 -3.35
CA ALA A 51 -11.69 -8.22 -2.28
C ALA A 51 -12.49 -9.40 -2.86
N GLU A 52 -12.18 -10.62 -2.42
CA GLU A 52 -13.00 -11.81 -2.72
C GLU A 52 -14.22 -11.93 -1.79
N GLY A 53 -14.37 -11.02 -0.81
CA GLY A 53 -15.42 -11.09 0.21
C GLY A 53 -15.60 -9.77 0.98
N ALA A 54 -15.71 -9.86 2.31
CA ALA A 54 -15.82 -8.69 3.16
C ALA A 54 -14.56 -7.79 3.02
N PRO A 55 -14.71 -6.45 3.05
CA PRO A 55 -13.57 -5.54 3.03
C PRO A 55 -12.60 -5.85 4.17
N SER A 56 -11.31 -5.82 3.86
CA SER A 56 -10.23 -6.07 4.80
C SER A 56 -9.03 -5.17 4.50
N HIS A 57 -8.08 -5.15 5.42
CA HIS A 57 -6.84 -4.40 5.28
C HIS A 57 -5.67 -5.24 5.75
N GLU A 58 -4.53 -5.14 5.07
CA GLU A 58 -3.26 -5.67 5.54
C GLU A 58 -2.30 -4.54 5.87
N LEU A 59 -1.45 -4.78 6.88
CA LEU A 59 -0.50 -3.81 7.39
C LEU A 59 0.88 -4.47 7.47
N TYR A 60 1.83 -3.90 6.72
CA TYR A 60 3.23 -4.26 6.76
C TYR A 60 4.02 -3.08 7.32
N LEU A 61 4.81 -3.32 8.36
CA LEU A 61 5.69 -2.30 8.91
C LEU A 61 7.00 -2.27 8.11
N MET A 62 7.40 -1.08 7.70
CA MET A 62 8.63 -0.87 6.92
C MET A 62 9.76 -0.45 7.85
N CYS A 63 10.97 -0.86 7.51
CA CYS A 63 12.21 -0.45 8.16
C CYS A 63 13.35 -0.50 7.13
N ASP A 64 14.46 0.18 7.44
CA ASP A 64 15.61 0.23 6.53
C ASP A 64 16.41 -1.09 6.53
N ASP A 65 16.40 -1.82 7.67
CA ASP A 65 17.05 -3.12 7.84
C ASP A 65 16.19 -4.03 8.72
N VAL A 66 15.70 -5.11 8.13
CA VAL A 66 14.82 -6.09 8.80
C VAL A 66 15.58 -6.86 9.88
N ASN A 67 16.81 -7.30 9.60
CA ASN A 67 17.59 -8.11 10.56
C ASN A 67 17.94 -7.26 11.78
N ALA A 68 18.47 -6.06 11.57
CA ALA A 68 18.80 -5.15 12.65
C ALA A 68 17.56 -4.71 13.45
N THR A 69 16.42 -4.53 12.78
CA THR A 69 15.17 -4.18 13.48
C THR A 69 14.64 -5.32 14.35
N VAL A 70 14.73 -6.57 13.88
CA VAL A 70 14.35 -7.75 14.67
C VAL A 70 15.27 -7.95 15.88
N GLU A 71 16.58 -7.73 15.73
CA GLU A 71 17.52 -7.82 16.86
C GLU A 71 17.26 -6.76 17.95
N GLN A 72 16.63 -5.63 17.61
CA GLN A 72 16.38 -4.50 18.50
C GLN A 72 15.01 -4.52 19.21
N LEU A 73 14.08 -5.39 18.78
CA LEU A 73 12.70 -5.49 19.31
C LEU A 73 12.52 -6.74 20.16
#